data_AF-H9GM63-F1
#
_entry.id   AF-H9GM63-F1
#
_cell.length_a   1.000
_cell.length_b   1.000
_cell.length_c   1.000
_cell.angle_alpha   90.00
_cell.angle_beta   90.00
_cell.angle_gamma   90.00
#
_symmetry.space_group_name_H-M   'P 1'
#
loop_
_entity.id
_entity.type
_entity.pdbx_description
1 polymer ?
#
loop_
_entity_poly.entity_id
_entity_poly.type
_entity_poly.pdbx_seq_one_letter_code
_entity_poly.pdbx_strand_id
1 'polypeptide(L)'
;MTFLFSNCLFKVVDRELEKTLVIEDDVRFEHQFKKKLTKLMDDIERAQLDWELIYIGRKRMQVERPEKAVPNVVNLVEPDYSYWTLGYAISLQGAQKLIEAQPFSKMLPVDEFLPVMYNKHPVAKYMEYYEPRDLKAFSAEPLLVYPTHYTGQPGYLSDTETSTIWDNETVATDWDRTLSRKTRQQGQIHTDAQNKDALPPQPSLGTSSARDEL
;
A
#
# COMPACT_ATOMS: atom_id res chain seq x y z
N MET A 1 14.17 -0.12 -6.44
CA MET A 1 12.99 -0.64 -5.71
C MET A 1 12.61 -2.08 -6.11
N THR A 2 12.40 -2.41 -7.40
CA THR A 2 12.01 -3.76 -7.86
C THR A 2 12.97 -4.89 -7.42
N PHE A 3 14.28 -4.63 -7.38
CA PHE A 3 15.29 -5.62 -6.95
C PHE A 3 15.26 -5.92 -5.43
N LEU A 4 14.89 -4.97 -4.58
CA LEU A 4 14.83 -5.18 -3.12
C LEU A 4 13.60 -5.99 -2.73
N PHE A 5 12.47 -5.71 -3.38
CA PHE A 5 11.22 -6.45 -3.21
C PHE A 5 11.40 -7.96 -3.47
N SER A 6 12.05 -8.29 -4.58
CA SER A 6 12.34 -9.67 -5.01
C SER A 6 13.08 -10.51 -3.98
N ASN A 7 14.25 -10.03 -3.52
CA ASN A 7 15.11 -10.79 -2.63
C ASN A 7 14.45 -11.03 -1.27
N CYS A 8 13.53 -10.14 -0.87
CA CYS A 8 12.72 -10.36 0.32
C CYS A 8 11.78 -11.56 0.12
N LEU A 9 11.02 -11.60 -0.98
CA LEU A 9 10.07 -12.69 -1.23
C LEU A 9 10.74 -14.07 -1.30
N PHE A 10 11.87 -14.18 -2.01
CA PHE A 10 12.60 -15.46 -2.06
C PHE A 10 13.03 -15.91 -0.66
N LYS A 11 13.52 -15.00 0.20
CA LYS A 11 13.86 -15.33 1.58
C LYS A 11 12.66 -15.76 2.43
N VAL A 12 11.47 -15.20 2.17
CA VAL A 12 10.23 -15.61 2.85
C VAL A 12 9.91 -17.06 2.51
N VAL A 13 10.00 -17.42 1.21
CA VAL A 13 9.73 -18.78 0.74
C VAL A 13 10.81 -19.76 1.18
N ASP A 14 12.09 -19.45 0.97
CA ASP A 14 13.23 -20.32 1.30
C ASP A 14 13.30 -20.67 2.80
N ARG A 15 12.80 -19.77 3.66
CA ARG A 15 12.79 -19.95 5.11
C ARG A 15 11.41 -20.32 5.66
N GLU A 16 10.42 -20.53 4.79
CA GLU A 16 9.05 -20.88 5.15
C GLU A 16 8.44 -19.93 6.20
N LEU A 17 8.69 -18.63 6.07
CA LEU A 17 8.18 -17.63 7.01
C LEU A 17 6.68 -17.41 6.80
N GLU A 18 5.86 -17.86 7.74
CA GLU A 18 4.39 -17.76 7.65
C GLU A 18 3.89 -16.34 7.41
N LYS A 19 4.46 -15.36 8.12
CA LYS A 19 4.08 -13.94 8.08
C LYS A 19 5.35 -13.08 8.08
N THR A 20 5.46 -12.15 7.16
CA THR A 20 6.59 -11.21 7.06
C THR A 20 6.10 -9.78 6.96
N LEU A 21 6.79 -8.85 7.62
CA LEU A 21 6.54 -7.42 7.52
C LEU A 21 7.68 -6.75 6.74
N VAL A 22 7.34 -6.05 5.67
CA VAL A 22 8.28 -5.32 4.82
C VAL A 22 7.96 -3.83 4.92
N ILE A 23 9.00 -3.02 5.15
CA ILE A 23 8.87 -1.58 5.34
C ILE A 23 10.08 -0.91 4.68
N GLU A 24 9.86 0.23 4.04
CA GLU A 24 10.92 1.13 3.57
C GLU A 24 11.70 1.74 4.75
N ASP A 25 12.92 2.14 4.49
CA ASP A 25 13.85 2.67 5.50
C ASP A 25 13.56 4.13 5.90
N ASP A 26 12.79 4.85 5.09
CA ASP A 26 12.50 6.28 5.23
C ASP A 26 11.05 6.59 5.66
N VAL A 27 10.45 5.69 6.45
CA VAL A 27 9.10 5.87 7.00
C VAL A 27 9.08 6.36 8.44
N ARG A 28 7.99 7.04 8.80
CA ARG A 28 7.59 7.33 10.19
C ARG A 28 6.47 6.39 10.61
N PHE A 29 6.52 5.95 11.86
CA PHE A 29 5.52 5.08 12.46
C PHE A 29 4.39 5.86 13.12
N GLU A 30 3.18 5.35 12.98
CA GLU A 30 2.02 5.83 13.72
C GLU A 30 2.18 5.60 15.24
N HIS A 31 1.55 6.45 16.06
CA HIS A 31 1.58 6.26 17.51
C HIS A 31 1.05 4.86 17.88
N GLN A 32 1.75 4.17 18.79
CA GLN A 32 1.44 2.78 19.18
C GLN A 32 1.47 1.77 18.02
N PHE A 33 2.24 2.01 16.97
CA PHE A 33 2.41 1.14 15.79
C PHE A 33 2.36 -0.36 16.12
N LYS A 34 3.26 -0.84 17.01
CA LYS A 34 3.33 -2.27 17.36
C LYS A 34 2.01 -2.79 17.94
N LYS A 35 1.42 -2.06 18.89
CA LYS A 35 0.15 -2.44 19.51
C LYS A 35 -1.00 -2.45 18.49
N LYS A 36 -1.07 -1.45 17.61
CA LYS A 36 -2.09 -1.35 16.55
C LYS A 36 -1.94 -2.49 15.54
N LEU A 37 -0.72 -2.78 15.09
CA LEU A 37 -0.44 -3.88 14.15
C LEU A 37 -0.76 -5.24 14.78
N THR A 38 -0.27 -5.52 15.98
CA THR A 38 -0.57 -6.79 16.68
C THR A 38 -2.07 -6.98 16.84
N LYS A 39 -2.79 -5.95 17.30
CA LYS A 39 -4.25 -5.99 17.43
C LYS A 39 -4.94 -6.30 16.09
N LEU A 40 -4.50 -5.66 14.99
CA LEU A 40 -5.04 -5.93 13.66
C LEU A 40 -4.82 -7.39 13.25
N MET A 41 -3.59 -7.92 13.44
CA MET A 41 -3.28 -9.31 13.11
C MET A 41 -4.08 -10.30 13.96
N ASP A 42 -4.27 -10.01 15.24
CA ASP A 42 -5.11 -10.84 16.13
C ASP A 42 -6.58 -10.83 15.69
N ASP A 43 -7.10 -9.68 15.22
CA ASP A 43 -8.47 -9.55 14.73
C ASP A 43 -8.70 -10.34 13.44
N ILE A 44 -7.73 -10.28 12.53
CA ILE A 44 -7.71 -11.07 11.28
C ILE A 44 -7.72 -12.56 11.58
N GLU A 45 -6.89 -13.00 12.53
CA GLU A 45 -6.81 -14.40 12.94
C GLU A 45 -8.11 -14.89 13.58
N ARG A 46 -8.72 -14.10 14.48
CA ARG A 46 -10.02 -14.45 15.08
C ARG A 46 -11.17 -14.48 14.07
N ALA A 47 -11.12 -13.62 13.05
CA ALA A 47 -12.08 -13.64 11.96
C ALA A 47 -11.84 -14.78 10.95
N GLN A 48 -10.72 -15.52 11.09
CA GLN A 48 -10.27 -16.54 10.14
C GLN A 48 -10.22 -16.00 8.71
N LEU A 49 -9.84 -14.73 8.56
CA LEU A 49 -9.77 -14.08 7.26
C LEU A 49 -8.55 -14.61 6.50
N ASP A 50 -8.79 -15.12 5.30
CA ASP A 50 -7.73 -15.51 4.39
C ASP A 50 -7.15 -14.26 3.69
N TRP A 51 -5.85 -14.03 3.87
CA TRP A 51 -5.14 -12.85 3.38
C TRP A 51 -3.75 -13.20 2.88
N GLU A 52 -3.30 -12.46 1.88
CA GLU A 52 -2.00 -12.68 1.24
C GLU A 52 -1.12 -11.43 1.29
N LEU A 53 -1.72 -10.24 1.26
CA LEU A 53 -1.01 -8.98 1.40
C LEU A 53 -1.85 -7.98 2.19
N ILE A 54 -1.25 -7.28 3.16
CA ILE A 54 -1.91 -6.18 3.89
C ILE A 54 -1.03 -4.95 3.81
N TYR A 55 -1.47 -3.92 3.11
CA TYR A 55 -0.80 -2.62 3.16
C TYR A 55 -0.89 -2.01 4.56
N ILE A 56 0.25 -1.57 5.07
CA ILE A 56 0.32 -0.78 6.31
C ILE A 56 0.76 0.67 6.03
N GLY A 57 1.30 0.94 4.85
CA GLY A 57 1.58 2.27 4.33
C GLY A 57 1.55 2.27 2.82
N ARG A 58 0.77 3.19 2.25
CA ARG A 58 0.64 3.42 0.82
C ARG A 58 0.03 4.79 0.51
N LYS A 59 0.12 5.21 -0.74
CA LYS A 59 -0.70 6.27 -1.32
C LYS A 59 -1.98 5.70 -1.93
N ARG A 60 -3.11 6.17 -1.46
CA ARG A 60 -4.43 5.85 -2.04
C ARG A 60 -4.61 6.69 -3.29
N MET A 61 -4.85 6.04 -4.44
CA MET A 61 -5.05 6.76 -5.70
C MET A 61 -6.53 7.03 -5.98
N GLN A 62 -7.44 6.29 -5.32
CA GLN A 62 -8.86 6.60 -5.25
C GLN A 62 -9.19 7.17 -3.86
N VAL A 63 -9.71 8.40 -3.84
CA VAL A 63 -10.12 9.11 -2.61
C VAL A 63 -11.55 9.66 -2.68
N GLU A 64 -12.22 9.58 -3.83
CA GLU A 64 -13.58 10.10 -4.00
C GLU A 64 -14.64 9.29 -3.24
N ARG A 65 -14.37 8.00 -3.03
CA ARG A 65 -15.24 7.07 -2.30
C ARG A 65 -14.42 6.29 -1.27
N PRO A 66 -15.02 5.96 -0.11
CA PRO A 66 -14.36 5.09 0.85
C PRO A 66 -14.12 3.70 0.25
N GLU A 67 -12.99 3.10 0.60
CA GLU A 67 -12.72 1.69 0.32
C GLU A 67 -13.64 0.80 1.16
N LYS A 68 -13.90 -0.41 0.66
CA LYS A 68 -14.88 -1.31 1.27
C LYS A 68 -14.30 -1.92 2.55
N ALA A 69 -14.95 -1.68 3.67
CA ALA A 69 -14.59 -2.31 4.95
C ALA A 69 -14.73 -3.84 4.89
N VAL A 70 -13.80 -4.54 5.54
CA VAL A 70 -13.85 -6.00 5.70
C VAL A 70 -14.76 -6.33 6.88
N PRO A 71 -15.83 -7.13 6.69
CA PRO A 71 -16.71 -7.51 7.78
C PRO A 71 -15.94 -8.22 8.90
N ASN A 72 -16.32 -7.94 10.16
CA ASN A 72 -15.77 -8.56 11.37
C ASN A 72 -14.28 -8.27 11.68
N VAL A 73 -13.58 -7.49 10.85
CA VAL A 73 -12.21 -7.01 11.14
C VAL A 73 -12.22 -5.49 11.15
N VAL A 74 -12.07 -4.92 12.35
CA VAL A 74 -11.99 -3.47 12.52
C VAL A 74 -10.68 -2.96 11.93
N ASN A 75 -10.71 -1.76 11.34
CA ASN A 75 -9.54 -1.10 10.75
C ASN A 75 -8.91 -1.83 9.55
N LEU A 76 -9.71 -2.57 8.79
CA LEU A 76 -9.28 -3.26 7.57
C LEU A 76 -10.25 -3.00 6.41
N VAL A 77 -9.69 -2.73 5.23
CA VAL A 77 -10.44 -2.46 3.99
C VAL A 77 -9.87 -3.25 2.81
N GLU A 78 -10.70 -3.47 1.78
CA GLU A 78 -10.26 -3.93 0.45
C GLU A 78 -9.66 -2.74 -0.31
N PRO A 79 -8.34 -2.73 -0.63
CA PRO A 79 -7.69 -1.63 -1.30
C PRO A 79 -8.16 -1.49 -2.75
N ASP A 80 -8.29 -0.25 -3.21
CA ASP A 80 -8.37 0.08 -4.64
C ASP A 80 -6.94 0.29 -5.19
N TYR A 81 -6.81 0.90 -6.37
CA TYR A 81 -5.51 1.24 -6.94
C TYR A 81 -4.64 2.01 -5.94
N SER A 82 -3.43 1.49 -5.73
CA SER A 82 -2.50 1.95 -4.69
C SER A 82 -1.15 2.26 -5.31
N TYR A 83 -0.48 3.27 -4.79
CA TYR A 83 0.84 3.70 -5.24
C TYR A 83 1.76 3.94 -4.03
N TRP A 84 3.07 4.15 -4.24
CA TRP A 84 4.07 4.35 -3.17
C TRP A 84 4.00 3.27 -2.08
N THR A 85 4.55 2.09 -2.37
CA THR A 85 4.51 0.94 -1.44
C THR A 85 5.46 1.11 -0.25
N LEU A 86 5.06 1.91 0.75
CA LEU A 86 5.85 2.22 1.95
C LEU A 86 6.05 1.01 2.87
N GLY A 87 5.03 0.15 2.97
CA GLY A 87 5.11 -1.05 3.78
C GLY A 87 3.88 -1.92 3.72
N TYR A 88 4.10 -3.23 3.86
CA TYR A 88 3.05 -4.24 3.83
C TYR A 88 3.45 -5.47 4.66
N ALA A 89 2.44 -6.16 5.19
CA ALA A 89 2.58 -7.55 5.63
C ALA A 89 2.28 -8.49 4.45
N ILE A 90 2.98 -9.62 4.40
CA ILE A 90 2.78 -10.66 3.39
C ILE A 90 2.79 -12.05 4.04
N SER A 91 1.89 -12.92 3.58
CA SER A 91 1.87 -14.32 3.99
C SER A 91 2.84 -15.15 3.12
N LEU A 92 3.21 -16.34 3.59
CA LEU A 92 4.01 -17.29 2.78
C LEU A 92 3.35 -17.57 1.42
N GLN A 93 2.03 -17.80 1.41
CA GLN A 93 1.26 -18.04 0.19
C GLN A 93 1.27 -16.82 -0.73
N GLY A 94 1.12 -15.61 -0.19
CA GLY A 94 1.23 -14.37 -0.96
C GLY A 94 2.60 -14.24 -1.61
N ALA A 95 3.68 -14.53 -0.88
CA ALA A 95 5.04 -14.50 -1.43
C ALA A 95 5.23 -15.51 -2.57
N GLN A 96 4.71 -16.74 -2.42
CA GLN A 96 4.74 -17.77 -3.46
C GLN A 96 4.01 -17.31 -4.73
N LYS A 97 2.77 -16.81 -4.63
CA LYS A 97 2.01 -16.29 -5.77
C LYS A 97 2.74 -15.18 -6.51
N LEU A 98 3.36 -14.25 -5.78
CA LEU A 98 4.08 -13.13 -6.38
C LEU A 98 5.36 -13.57 -7.11
N ILE A 99 6.03 -14.63 -6.63
CA ILE A 99 7.19 -15.23 -7.32
C ILE A 99 6.73 -16.01 -8.57
N GLU A 100 5.67 -16.80 -8.45
CA GLU A 100 5.09 -17.60 -9.54
C GLU A 100 4.62 -16.74 -10.73
N ALA A 101 4.23 -15.48 -10.46
CA ALA A 101 3.89 -14.50 -11.50
C ALA A 101 5.07 -14.09 -12.40
N GLN A 102 6.29 -14.52 -12.06
CA GLN A 102 7.56 -14.25 -12.76
C GLN A 102 7.80 -12.73 -12.99
N PRO A 103 7.88 -11.91 -11.94
CA PRO A 103 8.01 -10.46 -12.09
C PRO A 103 9.30 -10.03 -12.82
N PHE A 104 10.38 -10.82 -12.77
CA PHE A 104 11.67 -10.48 -13.41
C PHE A 104 11.64 -10.51 -14.93
N SER A 105 10.83 -11.37 -15.53
CA SER A 105 10.76 -11.45 -16.99
C SER A 105 9.97 -10.29 -17.60
N LYS A 106 9.29 -9.48 -16.77
CA LYS A 106 8.34 -8.45 -17.19
C LYS A 106 8.65 -7.05 -16.64
N MET A 107 9.50 -6.95 -15.60
CA MET A 107 10.07 -5.72 -15.02
C MET A 107 9.08 -4.56 -14.81
N LEU A 108 8.03 -4.80 -14.02
CA LEU A 108 7.13 -3.74 -13.56
C LEU A 108 7.59 -3.20 -12.19
N PRO A 109 7.49 -1.88 -11.90
CA PRO A 109 7.66 -1.35 -10.55
C PRO A 109 6.73 -2.04 -9.55
N VAL A 110 7.16 -2.16 -8.28
CA VAL A 110 6.40 -2.90 -7.25
C VAL A 110 5.00 -2.33 -7.02
N ASP A 111 4.89 -1.01 -7.01
CA ASP A 111 3.66 -0.25 -6.79
C ASP A 111 2.71 -0.31 -7.99
N GLU A 112 3.18 -0.71 -9.16
CA GLU A 112 2.36 -1.04 -10.33
C GLU A 112 2.04 -2.55 -10.36
N PHE A 113 2.99 -3.40 -9.92
CA PHE A 113 2.88 -4.86 -9.94
C PHE A 113 1.87 -5.38 -8.92
N LEU A 114 1.93 -4.90 -7.68
CA LEU A 114 1.00 -5.37 -6.65
C LEU A 114 -0.46 -5.11 -7.05
N PRO A 115 -0.88 -3.90 -7.48
CA PRO A 115 -2.24 -3.68 -7.97
C PRO A 115 -2.66 -4.51 -9.18
N VAL A 116 -1.71 -4.89 -10.04
CA VAL A 116 -2.01 -5.87 -11.09
C VAL A 116 -2.38 -7.21 -10.44
N MET A 117 -1.59 -7.70 -9.50
CA MET A 117 -1.79 -9.03 -8.89
C MET A 117 -3.09 -9.17 -8.09
N TYR A 118 -3.64 -8.10 -7.53
CA TYR A 118 -4.98 -8.10 -6.91
C TYR A 118 -6.08 -7.46 -7.78
N ASN A 119 -5.83 -7.34 -9.09
CA ASN A 119 -6.81 -6.97 -10.11
C ASN A 119 -7.47 -5.57 -9.91
N LYS A 120 -6.68 -4.58 -9.47
CA LYS A 120 -7.11 -3.18 -9.26
C LYS A 120 -6.26 -2.15 -10.02
N HIS A 121 -5.49 -2.59 -11.00
CA HIS A 121 -4.68 -1.70 -11.81
C HIS A 121 -5.55 -0.94 -12.85
N PRO A 122 -5.40 0.40 -13.03
CA PRO A 122 -6.25 1.17 -13.93
C PRO A 122 -5.90 0.99 -15.42
N VAL A 123 -4.68 0.55 -15.72
CA VAL A 123 -4.21 0.33 -17.09
C VAL A 123 -4.33 -1.13 -17.47
N ALA A 124 -5.30 -1.46 -18.33
CA ALA A 124 -5.56 -2.84 -18.79
C ALA A 124 -4.32 -3.50 -19.43
N LYS A 125 -3.55 -2.74 -20.22
CA LYS A 125 -2.33 -3.22 -20.86
C LYS A 125 -1.33 -3.83 -19.88
N TYR A 126 -1.23 -3.32 -18.64
CA TYR A 126 -0.30 -3.88 -17.65
C TYR A 126 -0.82 -5.21 -17.09
N MET A 127 -2.15 -5.33 -16.98
CA MET A 127 -2.80 -6.53 -16.46
C MET A 127 -2.67 -7.73 -17.39
N GLU A 128 -2.62 -7.50 -18.71
CA GLU A 128 -2.48 -8.55 -19.75
C GLU A 128 -1.24 -9.44 -19.57
N TYR A 129 -0.19 -8.94 -18.92
CA TYR A 129 1.07 -9.68 -18.73
C TYR A 129 1.05 -10.64 -17.53
N TYR A 130 0.05 -10.58 -16.66
CA TYR A 130 0.03 -11.32 -15.41
C TYR A 130 -1.30 -12.02 -15.20
N GLU A 131 -1.23 -13.35 -15.03
CA GLU A 131 -2.33 -14.23 -14.63
C GLU A 131 -1.74 -15.39 -13.81
N PRO A 132 -2.46 -15.91 -12.79
CA PRO A 132 -3.72 -15.40 -12.26
C PRO A 132 -3.53 -14.12 -11.41
N ARG A 133 -4.50 -13.19 -11.46
CA ARG A 133 -4.54 -11.97 -10.64
C ARG A 133 -5.46 -12.12 -9.42
N ASP A 134 -5.18 -13.11 -8.59
CA ASP A 134 -6.05 -13.52 -7.48
C ASP A 134 -5.44 -13.27 -6.10
N LEU A 135 -4.47 -12.34 -5.99
CA LEU A 135 -3.85 -11.99 -4.72
C LEU A 135 -4.87 -11.36 -3.77
N LYS A 136 -5.05 -11.94 -2.59
CA LYS A 136 -5.97 -11.46 -1.55
C LYS A 136 -5.34 -10.30 -0.78
N ALA A 137 -5.46 -9.11 -1.35
CA ALA A 137 -4.92 -7.88 -0.79
C ALA A 137 -5.94 -7.15 0.11
N PHE A 138 -5.44 -6.60 1.21
CA PHE A 138 -6.15 -5.74 2.15
C PHE A 138 -5.29 -4.52 2.51
N SER A 139 -5.85 -3.56 3.24
CA SER A 139 -5.13 -2.40 3.76
C SER A 139 -5.61 -2.06 5.15
N ALA A 140 -4.68 -1.69 6.03
CA ALA A 140 -4.99 -1.07 7.30
C ALA A 140 -5.70 0.29 7.07
N GLU A 141 -6.68 0.58 7.92
CA GLU A 141 -7.46 1.83 7.93
C GLU A 141 -7.69 2.27 9.39
N PRO A 142 -6.99 3.27 9.93
CA PRO A 142 -5.95 4.09 9.29
C PRO A 142 -4.67 3.31 8.94
N LEU A 143 -3.84 3.90 8.08
CA LEU A 143 -2.49 3.42 7.82
C LEU A 143 -1.62 3.53 9.09
N LEU A 144 -0.60 2.67 9.16
CA LEU A 144 0.27 2.51 10.32
C LEU A 144 1.68 3.08 10.08
N VAL A 145 2.06 3.29 8.82
CA VAL A 145 3.31 3.97 8.45
C VAL A 145 3.05 5.00 7.36
N TYR A 146 3.84 6.07 7.39
CA TYR A 146 3.77 7.22 6.52
C TYR A 146 5.19 7.60 6.07
N PRO A 147 5.40 8.28 4.94
CA PRO A 147 6.75 8.67 4.53
C PRO A 147 7.31 9.71 5.50
N THR A 148 8.63 9.81 5.68
CA THR A 148 9.21 10.91 6.49
C THR A 148 8.95 12.28 5.85
N HIS A 149 9.05 12.35 4.52
CA HIS A 149 8.76 13.54 3.72
C HIS A 149 7.86 13.16 2.54
N TYR A 150 6.88 13.99 2.23
CA TYR A 150 6.08 13.85 1.01
C TYR A 150 6.75 14.55 -0.17
N THR A 151 6.50 14.09 -1.40
CA THR A 151 6.96 14.75 -2.63
C THR A 151 6.65 16.25 -2.59
N GLY A 152 7.67 17.07 -2.84
CA GLY A 152 7.58 18.53 -2.82
C GLY A 152 7.79 19.18 -1.44
N GLN A 153 7.93 18.41 -0.35
CA GLN A 153 8.31 18.97 0.94
C GLN A 153 9.81 19.31 0.99
N PRO A 154 10.21 20.37 1.71
CA PRO A 154 11.63 20.65 1.96
C PRO A 154 12.31 19.42 2.58
N GLY A 155 13.47 19.03 2.02
CA GLY A 155 14.20 17.85 2.48
C GLY A 155 13.74 16.52 1.86
N TYR A 156 12.71 16.52 1.00
CA TYR A 156 12.36 15.35 0.19
C TYR A 156 13.49 14.99 -0.77
N LEU A 157 13.96 13.75 -0.69
CA LEU A 157 14.97 13.16 -1.55
C LEU A 157 14.41 11.85 -2.11
N SER A 158 14.55 11.62 -3.41
CA SER A 158 14.12 10.38 -4.04
C SER A 158 15.08 9.96 -5.13
N ASP A 159 15.54 8.71 -5.04
CA ASP A 159 16.41 8.09 -6.03
C ASP A 159 15.62 7.50 -7.21
N THR A 160 14.29 7.45 -7.11
CA THR A 160 13.39 6.79 -8.08
C THR A 160 12.50 7.76 -8.86
N GLU A 161 12.29 8.98 -8.37
CA GLU A 161 11.48 9.99 -9.08
C GLU A 161 12.23 10.63 -10.26
N THR A 162 13.57 10.53 -10.33
CA THR A 162 14.39 11.18 -11.37
C THR A 162 15.42 10.22 -11.99
N SER A 163 15.04 8.98 -12.28
CA SER A 163 15.96 7.98 -12.90
C SER A 163 15.89 8.02 -14.43
N THR A 164 17.02 8.24 -15.13
CA THR A 164 17.14 8.21 -16.60
C THR A 164 16.77 6.86 -17.22
N ILE A 165 16.46 6.83 -18.52
CA ILE A 165 16.25 5.56 -19.23
C ILE A 165 17.56 4.77 -19.17
N TRP A 166 17.49 3.51 -18.75
CA TRP A 166 18.64 2.62 -18.53
C TRP A 166 19.64 2.58 -19.70
N ASP A 167 19.17 2.80 -20.94
CA ASP A 167 19.99 2.74 -22.15
C ASP A 167 20.17 4.12 -22.84
N ASN A 168 19.78 5.21 -22.18
CA ASN A 168 19.98 6.54 -22.72
C ASN A 168 20.03 7.63 -21.64
N GLU A 169 21.23 7.88 -21.13
CA GLU A 169 21.48 8.94 -20.15
C GLU A 169 21.26 10.37 -20.70
N THR A 170 21.21 10.53 -22.02
CA THR A 170 20.94 11.84 -22.65
C THR A 170 19.46 12.17 -22.72
N VAL A 171 18.59 11.18 -22.47
CA VAL A 171 17.16 11.38 -22.32
C VAL A 171 16.86 11.48 -20.83
N ALA A 172 16.74 12.72 -20.36
CA ALA A 172 16.11 12.98 -19.08
C ALA A 172 14.69 12.40 -19.15
N THR A 173 14.43 11.40 -18.32
CA THR A 173 13.10 10.91 -17.94
C THR A 173 12.46 11.90 -16.99
N ASP A 174 12.40 13.16 -17.42
CA ASP A 174 11.49 14.12 -16.84
C ASP A 174 10.09 13.73 -17.34
N TRP A 175 9.60 12.57 -16.88
CA TRP A 175 8.29 12.00 -17.23
C TRP A 175 7.12 12.90 -16.78
N ASP A 176 7.41 14.11 -16.27
CA ASP A 176 6.38 14.90 -15.61
C ASP A 176 6.56 16.41 -15.66
N ARG A 177 7.00 17.01 -16.78
CA ARG A 177 6.86 18.49 -16.93
C ARG A 177 6.08 19.00 -18.13
N THR A 178 6.07 18.32 -19.28
CA THR A 178 5.47 18.92 -20.49
C THR A 178 4.36 18.11 -21.16
N LEU A 179 4.24 16.80 -20.91
CA LEU A 179 3.23 15.96 -21.59
C LEU A 179 2.23 15.26 -20.67
N SER A 180 2.37 15.39 -19.35
CA SER A 180 1.48 14.71 -18.43
C SER A 180 0.42 15.67 -17.89
N ARG A 181 -0.85 15.29 -18.04
CA ARG A 181 -1.91 15.76 -17.14
C ARG A 181 -1.56 15.50 -15.66
N LYS A 182 -0.56 14.64 -15.35
CA LYS A 182 -0.07 14.37 -13.98
C LYS A 182 0.59 15.56 -13.30
N THR A 183 1.33 16.47 -13.96
CA THR A 183 1.95 17.62 -13.24
C THR A 183 0.92 18.64 -12.73
N ARG A 184 -0.13 18.92 -13.52
CA ARG A 184 -1.24 19.80 -13.08
C ARG A 184 -2.11 19.14 -12.01
N GLN A 185 -2.26 17.82 -12.04
CA GLN A 185 -2.90 17.06 -10.98
C GLN A 185 -2.02 16.94 -9.73
N GLN A 186 -0.70 16.80 -9.82
CA GLN A 186 0.21 16.66 -8.67
C GLN A 186 0.27 17.91 -7.79
N GLY A 187 0.13 19.11 -8.36
CA GLY A 187 -0.02 20.35 -7.59
C GLY A 187 -1.37 20.46 -6.84
N GLN A 188 -2.45 19.86 -7.37
CA GLN A 188 -3.77 19.80 -6.70
C GLN A 188 -3.89 18.59 -5.74
N ILE A 189 -3.12 17.53 -5.96
CA ILE A 189 -3.01 16.33 -5.11
C ILE A 189 -2.43 16.67 -3.72
N HIS A 190 -1.72 17.80 -3.58
CA HIS A 190 -1.16 18.28 -2.31
C HIS A 190 -2.22 18.53 -1.22
N THR A 191 -3.46 18.83 -1.58
CA THR A 191 -4.55 19.08 -0.60
C THR A 191 -5.47 17.88 -0.34
N ASP A 192 -5.56 16.96 -1.31
CA ASP A 192 -6.60 15.92 -1.34
C ASP A 192 -6.06 14.50 -1.10
N ALA A 193 -4.77 14.25 -1.35
CA ALA A 193 -4.14 12.93 -1.18
C ALA A 193 -3.24 12.82 0.06
N GLN A 194 -3.30 13.80 0.96
CA GLN A 194 -2.88 13.54 2.33
C GLN A 194 -3.84 12.47 2.86
N ASN A 195 -3.28 11.34 3.31
CA ASN A 195 -3.98 10.46 4.24
C ASN A 195 -4.24 11.30 5.50
N LYS A 196 -5.27 12.16 5.46
CA LYS A 196 -5.72 12.95 6.61
C LYS A 196 -6.09 11.95 7.69
N ASP A 197 -5.71 12.25 8.93
CA ASP A 197 -5.93 11.37 10.08
C ASP A 197 -7.33 10.77 10.04
N ALA A 198 -7.43 9.47 10.33
CA ALA A 198 -8.70 8.75 10.29
C ALA A 198 -9.78 9.53 11.03
N LEU A 199 -10.94 9.69 10.37
CA LEU A 199 -12.12 10.24 11.02
C LEU A 199 -12.37 9.43 12.31
N PRO A 200 -12.66 10.10 13.44
CA PRO A 200 -12.94 9.40 14.68
C PRO A 200 -14.11 8.43 14.47
N PRO A 201 -14.10 7.26 15.15
CA PRO A 201 -15.18 6.29 15.03
C PRO A 201 -16.52 6.97 15.29
N GLN A 202 -17.47 6.78 14.38
CA GLN A 202 -18.84 7.27 14.52
C GLN A 202 -19.41 6.72 15.85
N PRO A 203 -19.97 7.58 16.72
CA PRO A 203 -20.60 7.08 17.94
C PRO A 203 -21.81 6.22 17.55
N SER A 204 -21.87 5.02 18.12
CA SER A 204 -23.03 4.15 18.03
C SER A 204 -24.27 4.90 18.48
N LEU A 205 -25.25 5.08 17.59
CA LEU A 205 -26.54 5.64 17.95
C LEU A 205 -27.23 4.71 18.97
N GLY A 206 -27.41 5.21 20.18
CA GLY A 206 -28.47 4.74 21.08
C GLY A 206 -28.04 3.86 22.25
N THR A 207 -27.52 4.49 23.30
CA THR A 207 -28.01 4.20 24.67
C THR A 207 -28.23 5.52 25.38
N SER A 208 -29.48 5.71 25.80
CA SER A 208 -30.05 6.90 26.41
C SER A 208 -29.28 7.36 27.65
N SER A 209 -29.23 8.69 27.79
CA SER A 209 -28.85 9.41 28.99
C SER A 209 -29.58 8.90 30.25
N ALA A 210 -28.83 8.67 31.32
CA ALA A 210 -29.29 8.96 32.67
C ALA A 210 -28.15 9.70 33.38
N ARG A 211 -28.34 11.00 33.57
CA ARG A 211 -27.64 11.78 34.61
C ARG A 211 -28.10 11.25 35.97
N ASP A 212 -27.20 11.09 36.92
CA ASP A 212 -27.15 12.02 38.06
C ASP A 212 -25.91 11.80 38.92
N GLU A 213 -25.60 12.88 39.63
CA GLU A 213 -24.38 13.28 40.32
C GLU A 213 -24.04 12.45 41.57
N LEU A 214 -22.75 12.14 41.76
CA LEU A 214 -21.87 12.63 42.85
C LEU A 214 -20.48 11.98 42.79
#